data_AF-A0A9D3YJT4-F1
#
_entry.id   AF-A0A9D3YJT4-F1
#
_cell.length_a   1.000
_cell.length_b   1.000
_cell.length_c   1.000
_cell.angle_alpha   90.00
_cell.angle_beta   90.00
_cell.angle_gamma   90.00
#
_symmetry.space_group_name_H-M   'P 1'
#
loop_
_entity.id
_entity.type
_entity.pdbx_description
1 polymer ?
#
loop_
_entity_poly.entity_id
_entity_poly.type
_entity_poly.pdbx_seq_one_letter_code
_entity_poly.pdbx_strand_id
1 'polypeptide(L)'
;MSLGARAQSRVRAARGPGLDPARIPHPSTKAQTAPPLERLLKQRLVIPELCVQVVNGGYTSWSSWGTCSVTCASGIWTRSRSCSNPAPQHKGADCTSLGAATETSSCNTGIMCPSEYARMLILMLIVDKS
;
A
#
# COMPACT_ATOMS: atom_id res chain seq x y z
N MET A 1 52.04 -7.12 -3.87
CA MET A 1 50.61 -7.43 -3.67
C MET A 1 49.95 -6.20 -3.08
N SER A 2 49.45 -5.31 -3.94
CA SER A 2 48.97 -3.99 -3.55
C SER A 2 47.53 -4.09 -3.05
N LEU A 3 47.30 -3.73 -1.79
CA LEU A 3 45.99 -3.66 -1.16
C LEU A 3 45.21 -2.46 -1.73
N GLY A 4 44.21 -2.74 -2.56
CA GLY A 4 43.29 -1.72 -3.09
C GLY A 4 42.21 -1.38 -2.07
N ALA A 5 42.37 -0.26 -1.36
CA ALA A 5 41.32 0.31 -0.53
C ALA A 5 40.22 0.91 -1.41
N ARG A 6 39.05 0.26 -1.49
CA ARG A 6 37.85 0.88 -2.10
C ARG A 6 37.16 1.78 -1.09
N ALA A 7 37.17 3.07 -1.38
CA ALA A 7 36.46 4.11 -0.66
C ALA A 7 34.95 3.83 -0.65
N GLN A 8 34.33 3.83 0.54
CA GLN A 8 32.88 3.78 0.68
C GLN A 8 32.33 5.19 0.43
N SER A 9 31.59 5.35 -0.67
CA SER A 9 30.86 6.58 -0.97
C SER A 9 29.77 6.79 0.09
N ARG A 10 29.99 7.75 1.00
CA ARG A 10 28.97 8.18 1.97
C ARG A 10 27.87 8.94 1.23
N VAL A 11 26.82 8.24 0.81
CA VAL A 11 25.58 8.88 0.39
C VAL A 11 24.95 9.49 1.66
N ARG A 12 24.97 10.82 1.78
CA ARG A 12 24.23 11.52 2.83
C ARG A 12 22.75 11.22 2.62
N ALA A 13 22.13 10.54 3.58
CA ALA A 13 20.68 10.48 3.68
C ALA A 13 20.16 11.92 3.82
N ALA A 14 19.54 12.43 2.76
CA ALA A 14 18.77 13.67 2.84
C ALA A 14 17.59 13.41 3.78
N ARG A 15 17.64 13.98 4.99
CA ARG A 15 16.47 14.14 5.83
C ARG A 15 15.53 15.09 5.10
N GLY A 16 14.52 14.53 4.43
CA GLY A 16 13.40 15.32 3.91
C GLY A 16 12.69 16.05 5.06
N PRO A 17 12.08 17.21 4.81
CA PRO A 17 11.29 17.90 5.82
C PRO A 17 10.12 17.00 6.25
N GLY A 18 10.00 16.81 7.56
CA GLY A 18 8.88 16.08 8.17
C GLY A 18 7.56 16.70 7.75
N LEU A 19 6.65 15.88 7.23
CA LEU A 19 5.26 16.25 7.04
C LEU A 19 4.59 16.21 8.41
N ASP A 20 4.51 17.38 9.07
CA ASP A 20 3.70 17.56 10.27
C ASP A 20 2.20 17.33 9.93
N PRO A 21 1.50 16.38 10.57
CA PRO A 21 0.13 16.01 10.21
C PRO A 21 -0.96 16.88 10.86
N ALA A 22 -0.67 18.09 11.34
CA ALA A 22 -1.63 18.87 12.11
C ALA A 22 -1.62 20.38 11.78
N ARG A 23 -2.10 20.74 10.59
CA ARG A 23 -2.65 22.09 10.37
C ARG A 23 -3.83 22.03 9.40
N ILE A 24 -4.98 21.63 9.93
CA ILE A 24 -6.28 21.84 9.28
C ILE A 24 -6.53 23.36 9.30
N PRO A 25 -6.69 24.03 8.16
CA PRO A 25 -7.15 25.41 8.15
C PRO A 25 -8.60 25.43 8.62
N HIS A 26 -8.85 25.96 9.82
CA HIS A 26 -10.20 26.34 10.22
C HIS A 26 -10.60 27.62 9.48
N PRO A 27 -11.83 27.72 8.94
CA PRO A 27 -12.34 28.98 8.42
C PRO A 27 -12.53 29.97 9.59
N SER A 28 -11.92 31.14 9.47
CA SER A 28 -12.13 32.25 10.40
C SER A 28 -13.61 32.63 10.46
N THR A 29 -14.14 32.63 11.67
CA THR A 29 -15.48 33.11 12.05
C THR A 29 -15.61 34.60 11.76
N LYS A 30 -15.91 34.98 10.51
CA LYS A 30 -16.51 36.30 10.23
C LYS A 30 -18.02 36.16 10.41
N ALA A 31 -18.50 36.66 11.55
CA ALA A 31 -19.89 36.93 11.82
C ALA A 31 -20.48 37.74 10.65
N GLN A 32 -21.40 37.12 9.91
CA GLN A 32 -22.17 37.77 8.86
C GLN A 32 -23.55 38.06 9.43
N THR A 33 -23.83 39.34 9.59
CA THR A 33 -25.11 39.90 10.01
C THR A 33 -26.23 39.32 9.13
N ALA A 34 -27.24 38.73 9.76
CA ALA A 34 -28.37 38.16 9.02
C ALA A 34 -29.13 39.26 8.26
N PRO A 35 -29.46 39.07 6.97
CA PRO A 35 -30.25 40.03 6.20
C PRO A 35 -31.75 39.97 6.59
N PRO A 36 -32.53 41.03 6.28
CA PRO A 36 -33.93 41.15 6.68
C PRO A 36 -34.82 40.04 6.09
N LEU A 37 -35.96 39.81 6.75
CA LEU A 37 -36.98 38.77 6.57
C LEU A 37 -37.45 38.48 5.11
N GLU A 38 -37.09 39.34 4.15
CA GLU A 38 -37.39 39.24 2.71
C GLU A 38 -36.62 38.11 1.96
N ARG A 39 -35.76 37.33 2.64
CA ARG A 39 -35.08 36.16 2.03
C ARG A 39 -35.81 34.82 2.20
N LEU A 40 -36.97 34.77 2.85
CA LEU A 40 -37.69 33.51 3.07
C LEU A 40 -38.50 33.03 1.84
N LEU A 41 -38.81 33.90 0.87
CA LEU A 41 -39.54 33.51 -0.35
C LEU A 41 -38.64 33.08 -1.54
N LYS A 42 -37.31 33.12 -1.39
CA LYS A 42 -36.36 32.52 -2.37
C LYS A 42 -35.89 31.12 -1.98
N GLN A 43 -36.46 30.53 -0.93
CA GLN A 43 -36.21 29.14 -0.55
C GLN A 43 -37.03 28.17 -1.41
N ARG A 44 -36.90 28.28 -2.73
CA ARG A 44 -37.36 27.22 -3.62
C ARG A 44 -36.37 26.05 -3.49
N LEU A 45 -36.75 25.11 -2.61
CA LEU A 45 -36.15 23.80 -2.29
C LEU A 45 -34.80 23.84 -1.56
N VAL A 46 -34.81 24.09 -0.24
CA VAL A 46 -33.90 23.30 0.63
C VAL A 46 -34.61 21.96 0.83
N ILE A 47 -34.27 21.00 -0.01
CA ILE A 47 -34.76 19.62 0.13
C ILE A 47 -34.02 19.04 1.34
N PRO A 48 -34.70 18.54 2.38
CA PRO A 48 -34.05 17.95 3.56
C PRO A 48 -33.24 16.67 3.26
N GLU A 49 -33.16 16.26 2.00
CA GLU A 49 -32.45 15.08 1.47
C GLU A 49 -31.14 15.43 0.72
N LEU A 50 -30.70 16.70 0.68
CA LEU A 50 -29.71 17.15 -0.31
C LEU A 50 -28.39 17.68 0.25
N CYS A 51 -27.69 16.88 1.06
CA CYS A 51 -26.22 16.89 1.14
C CYS A 51 -25.72 15.46 1.33
N VAL A 52 -26.25 14.49 0.59
CA VAL A 52 -25.71 13.13 0.58
C VAL A 52 -24.30 13.19 -0.02
N GLN A 53 -23.29 13.19 0.85
CA GLN A 53 -21.90 13.27 0.43
C GLN A 53 -21.47 11.92 -0.13
N VAL A 54 -21.19 11.90 -1.44
CA VAL A 54 -20.58 10.72 -2.08
C VAL A 54 -19.18 10.52 -1.49
N VAL A 55 -18.94 9.32 -0.94
CA VAL A 55 -17.62 8.94 -0.41
C VAL A 55 -17.08 7.82 -1.28
N ASN A 56 -16.05 8.10 -2.07
CA ASN A 56 -15.36 7.08 -2.84
C ASN A 56 -14.50 6.22 -1.91
N GLY A 57 -14.45 4.92 -2.21
CA GLY A 57 -13.63 3.96 -1.48
C GLY A 57 -12.14 4.24 -1.64
N GLY A 58 -11.40 4.05 -0.56
CA GLY A 58 -9.94 4.08 -0.54
C GLY A 58 -9.38 2.80 0.06
N TYR A 59 -8.23 2.38 -0.45
CA TYR A 59 -7.52 1.24 0.12
C TYR A 59 -6.83 1.61 1.45
N THR A 60 -6.81 0.67 2.38
CA THR A 60 -5.87 0.69 3.50
C THR A 60 -4.42 0.64 3.00
N SER A 61 -3.48 0.95 3.88
CA SER A 61 -2.09 0.54 3.66
C SER A 61 -2.02 -0.97 3.40
N TRP A 62 -1.02 -1.37 2.61
CA TRP A 62 -0.73 -2.79 2.40
C TRP A 62 -0.42 -3.49 3.72
N SER A 63 -0.87 -4.73 3.84
CA SER A 63 -0.38 -5.64 4.88
C SER A 63 1.12 -5.88 4.70
N SER A 64 1.74 -6.44 5.74
CA SER A 64 3.05 -7.07 5.57
C SER A 64 2.95 -8.20 4.55
N TRP A 65 4.07 -8.50 3.88
CA TRP A 65 4.18 -9.70 3.07
C TRP A 65 3.95 -10.94 3.94
N GLY A 66 3.13 -11.87 3.43
CA GLY A 66 2.97 -13.19 4.02
C GLY A 66 4.24 -14.02 3.91
N THR A 67 4.21 -15.22 4.50
CA THR A 67 5.30 -16.18 4.39
C THR A 67 5.44 -16.67 2.94
N CYS A 68 6.67 -17.07 2.58
CA CYS A 68 6.91 -17.72 1.30
C CYS A 68 6.08 -19.02 1.20
N SER A 69 5.50 -19.30 0.05
CA SER A 69 4.66 -20.48 -0.22
C SER A 69 5.40 -21.81 -0.08
N VAL A 70 6.73 -21.76 -0.02
CA VAL A 70 7.63 -22.91 0.09
C VAL A 70 8.67 -22.63 1.17
N THR A 71 9.23 -23.71 1.71
CA THR A 71 10.34 -23.67 2.67
C THR A 71 11.70 -23.96 2.03
N CYS A 72 11.71 -24.38 0.75
CA CYS A 72 12.90 -24.60 -0.06
C CYS A 72 12.68 -24.07 -1.48
N ALA A 73 13.77 -23.78 -2.19
CA ALA A 73 13.84 -23.17 -3.50
C ALA A 73 13.13 -21.81 -3.57
N SER A 74 12.57 -21.50 -4.73
CA SER A 74 11.83 -20.28 -5.00
C SER A 74 10.33 -20.54 -4.89
N GLY A 75 9.61 -19.60 -4.30
CA GLY A 75 8.16 -19.61 -4.24
C GLY A 75 7.60 -18.21 -4.32
N ILE A 76 6.46 -18.02 -3.68
CA ILE A 76 5.68 -16.79 -3.77
C ILE A 76 5.28 -16.31 -2.37
N TRP A 77 5.36 -15.01 -2.13
CA TRP A 77 4.69 -14.35 -1.00
C TRP A 77 3.57 -13.44 -1.50
N THR A 78 2.59 -13.21 -0.64
CA THR A 78 1.39 -12.45 -0.97
C THR A 78 1.15 -11.39 0.09
N ARG A 79 0.68 -10.21 -0.31
CA ARG A 79 0.16 -9.18 0.60
C ARG A 79 -1.21 -8.70 0.13
N SER A 80 -1.98 -8.10 1.03
CA SER A 80 -3.34 -7.63 0.76
C SER A 80 -3.60 -6.25 1.32
N ARG A 81 -4.61 -5.57 0.79
CA ARG A 81 -5.17 -4.30 1.27
C ARG A 81 -6.69 -4.36 1.19
N SER A 82 -7.38 -3.59 2.02
CA SER A 82 -8.84 -3.59 2.10
C SER A 82 -9.42 -2.25 1.65
N CYS A 83 -10.58 -2.26 0.97
CA CYS A 83 -11.27 -1.04 0.54
C CYS A 83 -12.11 -0.45 1.68
N SER A 84 -11.45 0.06 2.71
CA SER A 84 -12.09 0.53 3.94
C SER A 84 -11.54 1.85 4.48
N ASN A 85 -10.64 2.51 3.75
CA ASN A 85 -10.00 3.76 4.18
C ASN A 85 -10.12 4.89 3.12
N PRO A 86 -11.31 5.50 2.97
CA PRO A 86 -12.59 5.16 3.62
C PRO A 86 -13.34 4.04 2.89
N ALA A 87 -14.38 3.48 3.51
CA ALA A 87 -15.32 2.60 2.80
C ALA A 87 -16.20 3.42 1.85
N PRO A 88 -16.59 2.89 0.67
CA PRO A 88 -17.49 3.59 -0.25
C PRO A 88 -18.85 3.82 0.40
N GLN A 89 -19.39 5.03 0.29
CA GLN A 89 -20.72 5.37 0.79
C GLN A 89 -21.50 6.18 -0.25
N HIS A 90 -22.82 6.14 -0.14
CA HIS A 90 -23.72 6.97 -0.94
C HIS A 90 -23.46 6.86 -2.46
N LYS A 91 -23.33 5.62 -2.94
CA LYS A 91 -22.99 5.29 -4.34
C LYS A 91 -21.62 5.79 -4.79
N GLY A 92 -20.70 6.05 -3.86
CA GLY A 92 -19.30 6.31 -4.19
C GLY A 92 -18.64 5.11 -4.86
N ALA A 93 -17.64 5.39 -5.69
CA ALA A 93 -16.91 4.38 -6.43
C ALA A 93 -16.18 3.42 -5.49
N ASP A 94 -16.07 2.15 -5.87
CA ASP A 94 -15.23 1.19 -5.16
C ASP A 94 -13.75 1.34 -5.52
N CYS A 95 -12.90 0.55 -4.87
CA CYS A 95 -11.46 0.61 -5.07
C CYS A 95 -10.96 -0.14 -6.32
N THR A 96 -11.84 -0.70 -7.17
CA THR A 96 -11.42 -1.48 -8.35
C THR A 96 -10.60 -0.63 -9.32
N SER A 97 -10.94 0.65 -9.44
CA SER A 97 -10.22 1.64 -10.24
C SER A 97 -8.81 1.98 -9.70
N LEU A 98 -8.53 1.69 -8.43
CA LEU A 98 -7.24 1.92 -7.76
C LEU A 98 -6.29 0.70 -7.86
N GLY A 99 -6.70 -0.35 -8.59
CA GLY A 99 -5.94 -1.58 -8.80
C GLY A 99 -6.35 -2.73 -7.88
N ALA A 100 -5.59 -3.83 -7.92
CA ALA A 100 -5.91 -5.06 -7.20
C ALA A 100 -5.82 -4.92 -5.67
N ALA A 101 -6.66 -5.67 -4.96
CA ALA A 101 -6.63 -5.76 -3.49
C ALA A 101 -5.53 -6.71 -2.97
N THR A 102 -4.96 -7.52 -3.84
CA THR A 102 -3.95 -8.53 -3.53
C THR A 102 -2.75 -8.33 -4.45
N GLU A 103 -1.56 -8.48 -3.91
CA GLU A 103 -0.31 -8.43 -4.65
C GLU A 103 0.54 -9.65 -4.32
N THR A 104 1.20 -10.16 -5.36
CA THR A 104 1.96 -11.39 -5.34
C THR A 104 3.36 -11.10 -5.85
N SER A 105 4.38 -11.64 -5.18
CA SER A 105 5.77 -11.46 -5.59
C SER A 105 6.59 -12.73 -5.31
N SER A 106 7.72 -12.89 -6.01
CA SER A 106 8.60 -14.05 -5.85
C SER A 106 9.44 -13.93 -4.58
N CYS A 107 9.61 -15.05 -3.87
CA CYS A 107 10.55 -15.19 -2.76
C CYS A 107 11.53 -16.32 -3.03
N ASN A 108 12.76 -16.21 -2.51
CA ASN A 108 13.75 -17.26 -2.54
C ASN A 108 14.15 -17.59 -1.10
N THR A 109 14.07 -18.87 -0.75
CA THR A 109 14.35 -19.36 0.61
C THR A 109 15.84 -19.54 0.90
N GLY A 110 16.70 -19.51 -0.13
CA GLY A 110 18.14 -19.81 -0.03
C GLY A 110 18.44 -21.28 0.27
N ILE A 111 17.41 -22.12 0.38
CA ILE A 111 17.52 -23.54 0.76
C ILE A 111 17.23 -24.37 -0.49
N MET A 112 18.11 -25.30 -0.88
CA MET A 112 17.77 -26.25 -1.95
C MET A 112 16.79 -27.30 -1.43
N CYS A 113 15.87 -27.75 -2.28
CA CYS A 113 14.92 -28.79 -1.87
C CYS A 113 15.60 -30.17 -1.74
N PRO A 114 15.17 -31.03 -0.80
CA PRO A 114 15.72 -32.38 -0.63
C PRO A 114 15.74 -33.23 -1.90
N SER A 115 14.72 -33.07 -2.76
CA SER A 115 14.65 -33.73 -4.07
C SER A 115 15.80 -33.34 -4.99
N GLU A 116 16.21 -32.08 -4.97
CA GLU A 116 17.31 -31.57 -5.81
C GLU A 116 18.67 -32.07 -5.30
N TYR A 117 18.85 -32.17 -3.97
CA TYR A 117 20.04 -32.80 -3.39
C TYR A 117 20.17 -34.27 -3.81
N ALA A 118 19.08 -35.04 -3.76
CA ALA A 118 19.11 -36.46 -4.13
C ALA A 118 19.54 -36.67 -5.59
N ARG A 119 19.10 -35.81 -6.50
CA ARG A 119 19.49 -35.86 -7.92
C ARG A 119 20.99 -35.59 -8.10
N MET A 120 21.51 -34.58 -7.41
CA MET A 120 22.95 -34.26 -7.47
C MET A 120 23.81 -35.38 -6.88
N LEU A 121 23.37 -36.00 -5.78
CA LEU A 121 24.10 -37.11 -5.16
C LEU A 121 24.15 -38.35 -6.05
N ILE A 122 23.04 -38.71 -6.70
CA ILE A 122 23.01 -39.86 -7.63
C ILE A 122 23.98 -39.63 -8.80
N LEU A 123 24.05 -38.41 -9.34
CA LEU A 123 24.99 -38.09 -10.41
C LEU A 123 26.46 -38.20 -9.96
N MET A 124 26.80 -37.74 -8.75
CA MET A 124 28.16 -37.89 -8.22
C MET A 124 28.54 -39.36 -8.03
N LEU A 125 27.62 -40.21 -7.56
CA LEU A 125 27.87 -41.66 -7.41
C LEU A 125 28.07 -42.39 -8.74
N ILE A 126 27.50 -41.88 -9.84
CA ILE A 126 27.69 -42.45 -11.17
C ILE A 126 29.05 -42.03 -11.76
N VAL A 127 29.50 -40.79 -11.49
CA VAL A 127 30.79 -40.28 -11.98
C VAL A 127 31.98 -40.92 -11.25
N ASP A 128 31.86 -41.28 -9.97
CA ASP A 128 32.91 -41.99 -9.21
C ASP A 128 33.11 -43.47 -9.63
N LYS A 129 32.21 -44.04 -10.44
CA LYS A 129 32.25 -45.46 -10.84
C LYS A 129 32.71 -45.69 -12.30
N SER A 130 33.20 -44.64 -12.98
CA SER A 130 33.69 -44.69 -14.37
C SER A 130 35.20 -44.55 -14.46
#